data_AF-A0A0D7E2V1-F1
#
_entry.id   AF-A0A0D7E2V1-F1
#
_cell.length_a   1.000
_cell.length_b   1.000
_cell.length_c   1.000
_cell.angle_alpha   90.00
_cell.angle_beta   90.00
_cell.angle_gamma   90.00
#
_symmetry.space_group_name_H-M   'P 1'
#
loop_
_entity.id
_entity.type
_entity.pdbx_description
1 polymer ?
#
loop_
_entity_poly.entity_id
_entity_poly.type
_entity_poly.pdbx_seq_one_letter_code
_entity_poly.pdbx_strand_id
1 'polypeptide(L)'
;TPYQRAAQVWDERIGTSRVQAKNWRLMAFGSLILSAGFATALVVQSARGTIVPWVVQVDRLGQAQAVAPAVADYRPTDPQIAFHLARFIEQVRSIPADAIIVRQNWLRAYDFTTDRGAMALNDYARANDPFAKVGRQQIAIDVSSVIRASPDSFRVAWVERRYENGQLAETTRWTAILTIVLQTPRNADRLRANPLGIY
;
A
#
# COMPACT_ATOMS: atom_id res chain seq x y z
N THR A 1 5.59 44.45 -67.01
CA THR A 1 5.69 45.93 -67.19
C THR A 1 6.18 46.58 -65.89
N PRO A 2 6.72 47.82 -65.93
CA PRO A 2 7.15 48.53 -64.72
C PRO A 2 6.06 48.63 -63.63
N TYR A 3 4.81 48.71 -64.07
CA TYR A 3 3.62 48.69 -63.22
C TYR A 3 3.45 47.38 -62.41
N GLN A 4 3.76 46.23 -62.99
CA GLN A 4 3.70 44.93 -62.29
C GLN A 4 4.77 44.79 -61.21
N ARG A 5 5.96 45.39 -61.40
CA ARG A 5 7.00 45.40 -60.35
C ARG A 5 6.60 46.28 -59.16
N ALA A 6 5.96 47.42 -59.41
CA ALA A 6 5.47 48.28 -58.34
C ALA A 6 4.36 47.61 -57.51
N ALA A 7 3.46 46.86 -58.16
CA ALA A 7 2.46 46.04 -57.48
C ALA A 7 3.09 44.92 -56.63
N GLN A 8 4.12 44.23 -57.14
CA GLN A 8 4.85 43.21 -56.38
C GLN A 8 5.54 43.76 -55.12
N VAL A 9 6.17 44.94 -55.20
CA VAL A 9 6.82 45.56 -54.02
C VAL A 9 5.79 45.93 -52.94
N TRP A 10 4.59 46.36 -53.36
CA TRP A 10 3.49 46.64 -52.43
C TRP A 10 2.94 45.37 -51.77
N ASP A 11 2.72 44.32 -52.57
CA ASP A 11 2.26 43.02 -52.08
C ASP A 11 3.29 42.32 -51.20
N GLU A 12 4.59 42.44 -51.50
CA GLU A 12 5.65 41.95 -50.61
C GLU A 12 5.63 42.70 -49.29
N ARG A 13 5.45 44.03 -49.30
CA ARG A 13 5.48 44.83 -48.06
C ARG A 13 4.29 44.54 -47.12
N ILE A 14 3.09 44.33 -47.67
CA ILE A 14 1.88 44.04 -46.87
C ILE A 14 1.66 42.53 -46.65
N GLY A 15 2.04 41.69 -47.60
CA GLY A 15 1.91 40.24 -47.53
C GLY A 15 2.89 39.60 -46.55
N THR A 16 4.16 40.04 -46.56
CA THR A 16 5.19 39.48 -45.66
C THR A 16 4.89 39.73 -44.19
N SER A 17 4.42 40.93 -43.84
CA SER A 17 4.06 41.30 -42.46
C SER A 17 2.86 40.49 -41.93
N ARG A 18 1.86 40.20 -42.78
CA ARG A 18 0.72 39.34 -42.42
C ARG A 18 1.12 37.89 -42.20
N VAL A 19 1.97 37.33 -43.07
CA VAL A 19 2.47 35.95 -42.93
C VAL A 19 3.37 35.83 -41.70
N GLN A 20 4.24 36.81 -41.45
CA GLN A 20 5.10 36.84 -40.27
C GLN A 20 4.28 36.92 -38.98
N ALA A 21 3.23 37.74 -38.93
CA ALA A 21 2.32 37.81 -37.78
C ALA A 21 1.57 36.50 -37.54
N LYS A 22 1.11 35.81 -38.61
CA LYS A 22 0.46 34.50 -38.50
C LYS A 22 1.44 33.44 -37.96
N ASN A 23 2.66 33.41 -38.47
CA ASN A 23 3.68 32.46 -38.02
C ASN A 23 4.09 32.71 -36.57
N TRP A 24 4.20 33.98 -36.15
CA TRP A 24 4.47 34.34 -34.76
C TRP A 24 3.35 33.93 -33.81
N ARG A 25 2.09 34.10 -34.21
CA ARG A 25 0.95 33.62 -33.42
C ARG A 25 0.99 32.10 -33.28
N LEU A 26 1.29 31.39 -34.36
CA LEU A 26 1.40 29.93 -34.34
C LEU A 26 2.52 29.46 -33.41
N MET A 27 3.69 30.11 -33.47
CA MET A 27 4.81 29.85 -32.56
C MET A 27 4.44 30.13 -31.11
N ALA A 28 3.79 31.26 -30.83
CA ALA A 28 3.37 31.62 -29.48
C ALA A 28 2.38 30.59 -28.90
N PHE A 29 1.37 30.18 -29.67
CA PHE A 29 0.44 29.13 -29.25
C PHE A 29 1.12 27.76 -29.10
N GLY A 30 2.03 27.41 -30.00
CA GLY A 30 2.81 26.18 -29.91
C GLY A 30 3.65 26.12 -28.63
N SER A 31 4.38 27.21 -28.32
CA SER A 31 5.17 27.32 -27.09
C SER A 31 4.29 27.29 -25.84
N LEU A 32 3.11 27.91 -25.88
CA LEU A 32 2.17 27.91 -24.76
C LEU A 32 1.60 26.52 -24.48
N ILE A 33 1.19 25.78 -25.53
CA ILE A 33 0.72 24.40 -25.41
C ILE A 33 1.84 23.48 -24.89
N LEU A 34 3.06 23.64 -25.41
CA LEU A 34 4.22 22.86 -24.98
C LEU A 34 4.51 23.10 -23.48
N SER A 35 4.54 24.36 -23.06
CA SER A 35 4.78 24.74 -21.66
C SER A 35 3.69 24.22 -20.72
N ALA A 36 2.41 24.39 -21.11
CA ALA A 36 1.28 23.87 -20.33
C ALA A 36 1.29 22.33 -20.25
N GLY A 37 1.66 21.65 -21.34
CA GLY A 37 1.83 20.19 -21.39
C GLY A 37 2.93 19.72 -20.45
N PHE A 38 4.10 20.36 -20.47
CA PHE A 38 5.20 20.06 -19.55
C PHE A 38 4.82 20.30 -18.09
N ALA A 39 4.18 21.43 -17.78
CA ALA A 39 3.74 21.73 -16.42
C ALA A 39 2.74 20.67 -15.92
N THR A 40 1.78 20.27 -16.76
CA THR A 40 0.81 19.22 -16.43
C THR A 40 1.49 17.87 -16.22
N ALA A 41 2.40 17.48 -17.11
CA ALA A 41 3.16 16.24 -16.98
C ALA A 41 3.99 16.21 -15.69
N LEU A 42 4.60 17.35 -15.31
CA LEU A 42 5.42 17.47 -14.11
C LEU A 42 4.57 17.43 -12.84
N VAL A 43 3.38 18.02 -12.85
CA VAL A 43 2.39 17.88 -11.76
C VAL A 43 1.94 16.42 -11.62
N VAL A 44 1.62 15.74 -12.73
CA VAL A 44 1.24 14.32 -12.71
C VAL A 44 2.40 13.44 -12.23
N GLN A 45 3.62 13.71 -12.67
CA GLN A 45 4.82 12.97 -12.26
C GLN A 45 5.15 13.19 -10.78
N SER A 46 5.05 14.42 -10.28
CA SER A 46 5.29 14.74 -8.87
C SER A 46 4.21 14.19 -7.95
N ALA A 47 2.95 14.17 -8.41
CA ALA A 47 1.84 13.54 -7.68
C ALA A 47 1.97 12.01 -7.59
N ARG A 48 2.75 11.37 -8.48
CA ARG A 48 3.07 9.94 -8.43
C ARG A 48 4.18 9.58 -7.43
N GLY A 49 4.51 10.49 -6.50
CA GLY A 49 5.59 10.42 -5.52
C GLY A 49 6.16 9.02 -5.27
N THR A 50 7.38 8.78 -5.75
CA THR A 50 8.09 7.53 -5.50
C THR A 50 8.50 7.49 -4.03
N ILE A 51 7.74 6.78 -3.21
CA ILE A 51 8.14 6.50 -1.83
C ILE A 51 9.20 5.41 -1.90
N VAL A 52 10.45 5.78 -1.55
CA VAL A 52 11.53 4.80 -1.39
C VAL A 52 11.53 4.37 0.09
N PRO A 53 11.02 3.19 0.43
CA PRO A 53 11.07 2.70 1.80
C PRO A 53 12.52 2.38 2.18
N TRP A 54 12.99 2.93 3.30
CA TRP A 54 14.29 2.59 3.87
C TRP A 54 14.12 1.45 4.87
N VAL A 55 14.62 0.27 4.54
CA VAL A 55 14.71 -0.85 5.48
C VAL A 55 16.14 -0.89 6.00
N VAL A 56 16.33 -0.57 7.29
CA VAL A 56 17.63 -0.73 7.95
C VAL A 56 17.74 -2.17 8.42
N GLN A 57 18.56 -2.98 7.74
CA GLN A 57 18.94 -4.29 8.23
C GLN A 57 20.01 -4.10 9.31
N VAL A 58 19.66 -4.37 10.56
CA VAL A 58 20.63 -4.52 11.65
C VAL A 58 21.19 -5.94 11.61
N ASP A 59 22.50 -6.07 11.41
CA ASP A 59 23.19 -7.35 11.56
C ASP A 59 23.16 -7.80 13.04
N ARG A 60 23.43 -9.08 13.30
CA ARG A 60 23.49 -9.72 14.63
C ARG A 60 24.42 -9.02 15.63
N LEU A 61 25.25 -8.08 15.19
CA LEU A 61 26.19 -7.29 15.98
C LEU A 61 25.71 -5.85 16.29
N GLY A 62 24.47 -5.48 15.92
CA GLY A 62 23.88 -4.18 16.29
C GLY A 62 24.48 -2.95 15.59
N GLN A 63 25.31 -3.15 14.56
CA GLN A 63 25.83 -2.06 13.73
C GLN A 63 24.78 -1.70 12.67
N ALA A 64 24.28 -0.47 12.70
CA ALA A 64 23.42 0.07 11.65
C ALA A 64 24.27 0.35 10.41
N GLN A 65 24.30 -0.58 9.46
CA GLN A 65 24.97 -0.36 8.18
C GLN A 65 24.05 0.51 7.31
N ALA A 66 24.53 1.69 6.91
CA ALA A 66 23.81 2.56 5.98
C ALA A 66 23.78 1.87 4.60
N VAL A 67 22.66 1.24 4.26
CA VAL A 67 22.46 0.60 2.95
C VAL A 67 21.90 1.65 1.99
N ALA A 68 22.55 1.79 0.84
CA ALA A 68 22.30 2.74 -0.25
C ALA A 68 20.83 2.82 -0.72
N PRO A 69 20.45 3.86 -1.51
CA PRO A 69 19.08 4.01 -2.00
C PRO A 69 18.65 2.81 -2.85
N ALA A 70 17.48 2.26 -2.51
CA ALA A 70 16.68 1.32 -3.30
C ALA A 70 17.35 -0.04 -3.65
N VAL A 71 17.31 -0.98 -2.70
CA VAL A 71 17.14 -2.38 -3.10
C VAL A 71 15.66 -2.55 -3.46
N ALA A 72 15.34 -2.44 -4.75
CA ALA A 72 13.99 -2.64 -5.29
C ALA A 72 13.45 -4.07 -5.02
N ASP A 73 14.29 -4.98 -4.53
CA ASP A 73 14.01 -6.40 -4.34
C ASP A 73 14.13 -6.87 -2.87
N TYR A 74 13.87 -6.00 -1.88
CA TYR A 74 13.83 -6.45 -0.50
C TYR A 74 12.73 -7.49 -0.29
N ARG A 75 13.12 -8.72 0.06
CA ARG A 75 12.21 -9.80 0.43
C ARG A 75 12.25 -10.00 1.95
N PRO A 76 11.12 -9.83 2.65
CA PRO A 76 11.03 -10.14 4.07
C PRO A 76 11.50 -11.57 4.36
N THR A 77 12.25 -11.73 5.45
CA THR A 77 12.70 -13.04 5.92
C THR A 77 11.56 -13.80 6.60
N ASP A 78 11.66 -15.13 6.63
CA ASP A 78 10.65 -15.99 7.27
C ASP A 78 10.30 -15.58 8.71
N PRO A 79 11.24 -15.23 9.60
CA PRO A 79 10.91 -14.77 10.94
C PRO A 79 10.09 -13.46 10.96
N GLN A 80 10.35 -12.54 10.03
CA GLN A 80 9.58 -11.30 9.92
C GLN A 80 8.16 -11.59 9.45
N ILE A 81 8.01 -12.44 8.44
CA ILE A 81 6.69 -12.87 7.96
C ILE A 81 5.93 -13.58 9.08
N ALA A 82 6.60 -14.51 9.77
CA ALA A 82 6.03 -15.27 10.87
C ALA A 82 5.50 -14.35 11.99
N PHE A 83 6.23 -13.30 12.35
CA PHE A 83 5.77 -12.30 13.31
C PHE A 83 4.47 -11.62 12.88
N HIS A 84 4.38 -11.18 11.62
CA HIS A 84 3.17 -10.53 11.11
C HIS A 84 1.97 -11.50 11.04
N LEU A 85 2.20 -12.74 10.63
CA LEU A 85 1.15 -13.76 10.58
C LEU A 85 0.63 -14.16 11.98
N ALA A 86 1.52 -14.27 12.96
CA ALA A 86 1.11 -14.49 14.35
C ALA A 86 0.21 -13.36 14.85
N ARG A 87 0.62 -12.10 14.62
CA ARG A 87 -0.18 -10.93 15.00
C ARG A 87 -1.49 -10.83 14.25
N PHE A 88 -1.53 -11.23 12.98
CA PHE A 88 -2.77 -11.28 12.21
C PHE A 88 -3.77 -12.26 12.84
N ILE A 89 -3.34 -13.46 13.20
CA ILE A 89 -4.18 -14.45 13.91
C ILE A 89 -4.64 -13.90 15.26
N GLU A 90 -3.75 -13.30 16.05
CA GLU A 90 -4.12 -12.66 17.32
C GLU A 90 -5.18 -11.58 17.12
N GLN A 91 -5.03 -10.70 16.14
CA GLN A 91 -5.97 -9.61 15.87
C GLN A 91 -7.35 -10.13 15.44
N VAL A 92 -7.42 -11.14 14.59
CA VAL A 92 -8.68 -11.67 14.05
C VAL A 92 -9.39 -12.58 15.05
N ARG A 93 -8.65 -13.36 15.84
CA ARG A 93 -9.21 -14.38 16.73
C ARG A 93 -9.40 -13.91 18.17
N SER A 94 -8.68 -12.88 18.63
CA SER A 94 -8.84 -12.37 19.99
C SER A 94 -10.14 -11.58 20.18
N ILE A 95 -10.75 -11.75 21.35
CA ILE A 95 -11.88 -10.95 21.80
C ILE A 95 -11.52 -10.40 23.18
N PRO A 96 -10.93 -9.21 23.26
CA PRO A 96 -10.73 -8.51 24.53
C PRO A 96 -12.05 -8.04 25.14
N ALA A 97 -12.00 -7.63 26.41
CA ALA A 97 -13.14 -7.06 27.11
C ALA A 97 -13.63 -5.72 26.54
N ASP A 98 -12.77 -4.99 25.82
CA ASP A 98 -13.06 -3.67 25.26
C ASP A 98 -13.35 -3.73 23.75
N ALA A 99 -14.53 -3.27 23.35
CA ALA A 99 -14.98 -3.18 21.95
C ALA A 99 -14.10 -2.27 21.09
N ILE A 100 -13.47 -1.25 21.68
CA ILE A 100 -12.55 -0.35 20.98
C ILE A 100 -11.33 -1.15 20.51
N ILE A 101 -10.77 -2.01 21.36
CA ILE A 101 -9.62 -2.85 21.00
C ILE A 101 -10.02 -3.90 19.96
N VAL A 102 -11.21 -4.51 20.07
CA VAL A 102 -11.73 -5.40 19.01
C VAL A 102 -11.74 -4.67 17.67
N ARG A 103 -12.35 -3.47 17.61
CA ARG A 103 -12.39 -2.67 16.38
C ARG A 103 -10.99 -2.36 15.85
N GLN A 104 -10.07 -1.93 16.71
CA GLN A 104 -8.68 -1.63 16.31
C GLN A 104 -7.95 -2.87 15.78
N ASN A 105 -8.18 -4.04 16.38
CA ASN A 105 -7.60 -5.29 15.91
C ASN A 105 -8.10 -5.64 14.51
N TRP A 106 -9.41 -5.53 14.28
CA TRP A 106 -9.99 -5.78 12.96
C TRP A 106 -9.51 -4.79 11.89
N LEU A 107 -9.46 -3.49 12.22
CA LEU A 107 -8.91 -2.49 11.29
C LEU A 107 -7.46 -2.79 10.93
N ARG A 108 -6.62 -3.14 11.91
CA ARG A 108 -5.24 -3.56 11.67
C ARG A 108 -5.15 -4.84 10.85
N ALA A 109 -6.04 -5.81 11.06
CA ALA A 109 -6.05 -7.03 10.28
C ALA A 109 -6.33 -6.75 8.79
N TYR A 110 -7.23 -5.81 8.47
CA TYR A 110 -7.51 -5.43 7.08
C TYR A 110 -6.30 -4.85 6.34
N ASP A 111 -5.36 -4.19 7.03
CA ASP A 111 -4.12 -3.68 6.44
C ASP A 111 -3.19 -4.79 5.90
N PHE A 112 -3.43 -6.05 6.30
CA PHE A 112 -2.70 -7.25 5.89
C PHE A 112 -3.56 -8.19 5.05
N THR A 113 -4.61 -7.67 4.38
CA THR A 113 -5.45 -8.49 3.49
C THR A 113 -5.51 -7.93 2.08
N THR A 114 -5.52 -8.84 1.10
CA THR A 114 -5.97 -8.52 -0.26
C THR A 114 -7.49 -8.32 -0.30
N ASP A 115 -8.03 -7.78 -1.39
CA ASP A 115 -9.49 -7.65 -1.58
C ASP A 115 -10.22 -8.99 -1.39
N ARG A 116 -9.63 -10.09 -1.88
CA ARG A 116 -10.16 -11.45 -1.68
C ARG A 116 -10.07 -11.89 -0.22
N GLY A 117 -8.94 -11.60 0.45
CA GLY A 117 -8.75 -11.86 1.88
C GLY A 117 -9.75 -11.10 2.75
N ALA A 118 -10.01 -9.83 2.42
CA ALA A 118 -10.97 -8.98 3.12
C ALA A 118 -12.40 -9.53 2.99
N MET A 119 -12.79 -10.07 1.83
CA MET A 119 -14.08 -10.75 1.67
C MET A 119 -14.19 -11.98 2.58
N ALA A 120 -13.18 -12.85 2.60
CA ALA A 120 -13.18 -14.03 3.46
C ALA A 120 -13.23 -13.65 4.95
N LEU A 121 -12.51 -12.58 5.33
CA LEU A 121 -12.51 -12.06 6.69
C LEU A 121 -13.87 -11.46 7.09
N ASN A 122 -14.54 -10.76 6.17
CA ASN A 122 -15.90 -10.25 6.36
C ASN A 122 -16.92 -11.38 6.55
N ASP A 123 -16.83 -12.44 5.76
CA ASP A 123 -17.72 -13.61 5.87
C ASP A 123 -17.51 -14.30 7.22
N TYR A 124 -16.25 -14.46 7.65
CA TYR A 124 -15.92 -14.95 8.98
C TYR A 124 -16.50 -14.06 10.09
N ALA A 125 -16.38 -12.72 9.97
CA ALA A 125 -16.93 -11.77 10.93
C ALA A 125 -18.44 -11.90 11.06
N ARG A 126 -19.15 -12.02 9.94
CA ARG A 126 -20.61 -12.15 9.90
C ARG A 126 -21.09 -13.45 10.54
N ALA A 127 -20.37 -14.55 10.31
CA ALA A 127 -20.71 -15.84 10.88
C ALA A 127 -20.44 -15.93 12.39
N ASN A 128 -19.38 -15.28 12.88
CA ASN A 128 -18.93 -15.42 14.26
C ASN A 128 -19.32 -14.27 15.20
N ASP A 129 -19.68 -13.12 14.63
CA ASP A 129 -20.02 -11.87 15.30
C ASP A 129 -19.16 -11.57 16.54
N PRO A 130 -17.90 -11.14 16.36
CA PRO A 130 -16.99 -10.88 17.48
C PRO A 130 -17.47 -9.75 18.40
N PHE A 131 -18.26 -8.80 17.88
CA PHE A 131 -18.72 -7.64 18.65
C PHE A 131 -19.87 -8.01 19.60
N ALA A 132 -20.76 -8.92 19.20
CA ALA A 132 -21.82 -9.43 20.09
C ALA A 132 -21.28 -10.24 21.29
N LYS A 133 -20.01 -10.67 21.22
CA LYS A 133 -19.35 -11.45 22.27
C LYS A 133 -18.66 -10.58 23.32
N VAL A 134 -18.39 -9.31 23.02
CA VAL A 134 -17.73 -8.37 23.92
C VAL A 134 -18.55 -8.19 25.20
N GLY A 135 -17.88 -8.24 26.35
CA GLY A 135 -18.50 -8.14 27.67
C GLY A 135 -19.16 -9.43 28.18
N ARG A 136 -19.32 -10.45 27.32
CA ARG A 136 -19.85 -11.78 27.71
C ARG A 136 -18.76 -12.82 27.83
N GLN A 137 -17.86 -12.85 26.84
CA GLN A 137 -16.72 -13.77 26.80
C GLN A 137 -15.47 -13.03 26.34
N GLN A 138 -14.32 -13.51 26.79
CA GLN A 138 -13.02 -13.04 26.32
C GLN A 138 -12.27 -14.23 25.70
N ILE A 139 -11.57 -13.98 24.59
CA ILE A 139 -10.77 -15.00 23.92
C ILE A 139 -9.34 -14.50 23.84
N ALA A 140 -8.45 -15.19 24.55
CA ALA A 140 -7.01 -14.96 24.49
C ALA A 140 -6.36 -15.96 23.52
N ILE A 141 -5.41 -15.46 22.73
CA ILE A 141 -4.72 -16.21 21.69
C ILE A 141 -3.25 -16.36 22.09
N ASP A 142 -2.73 -17.57 21.97
CA ASP A 142 -1.35 -17.91 22.26
C ASP A 142 -0.77 -18.68 21.06
N VAL A 143 -0.03 -17.98 20.21
CA VAL A 143 0.53 -18.54 18.96
C VAL A 143 1.72 -19.42 19.31
N SER A 144 1.58 -20.73 19.05
CA SER A 144 2.58 -21.72 19.42
C SER A 144 3.65 -21.92 18.36
N SER A 145 3.28 -21.87 17.07
CA SER A 145 4.26 -21.92 15.98
C SER A 145 3.74 -21.31 14.69
N VAL A 146 4.68 -20.75 13.91
CA VAL A 146 4.46 -20.31 12.54
C VAL A 146 5.59 -20.88 11.70
N ILE A 147 5.25 -21.76 10.76
CA ILE A 147 6.21 -22.52 9.97
C ILE A 147 5.87 -22.38 8.50
N ARG A 148 6.87 -22.10 7.67
CA ARG A 148 6.70 -22.08 6.21
C ARG A 148 6.27 -23.47 5.72
N ALA A 149 5.12 -23.53 5.05
CA ALA A 149 4.57 -24.75 4.48
C ALA A 149 4.89 -24.87 2.98
N SER A 150 5.01 -23.74 2.28
CA SER A 150 5.39 -23.65 0.86
C SER A 150 6.04 -22.28 0.54
N PRO A 151 6.43 -21.99 -0.71
CA PRO A 151 6.99 -20.68 -1.07
C PRO A 151 6.08 -19.49 -0.74
N ASP A 152 4.77 -19.69 -0.75
CA ASP A 152 3.76 -18.65 -0.55
C ASP A 152 2.79 -18.97 0.61
N SER A 153 3.00 -20.04 1.37
CA SER A 153 2.10 -20.40 2.48
C SER A 153 2.81 -20.77 3.78
N PHE A 154 2.13 -20.49 4.89
CA PHE A 154 2.59 -20.72 6.25
C PHE A 154 1.51 -21.45 7.04
N ARG A 155 1.94 -22.46 7.81
CA ARG A 155 1.10 -23.08 8.82
C ARG A 155 1.27 -22.33 10.13
N VAL A 156 0.16 -21.88 10.70
CA VAL A 156 0.10 -21.24 12.02
C VAL A 156 -0.65 -22.15 12.97
N ALA A 157 -0.08 -22.41 14.14
CA ALA A 157 -0.71 -23.15 15.22
C ALA A 157 -0.84 -22.25 16.44
N TRP A 158 -1.98 -22.30 17.12
CA TRP A 158 -2.23 -21.50 18.32
C TRP A 158 -3.19 -22.21 19.28
N VAL A 159 -3.22 -21.70 20.50
CA VAL A 159 -4.16 -22.09 21.54
C VAL A 159 -5.12 -20.93 21.79
N GLU A 160 -6.41 -21.24 21.89
CA GLU A 160 -7.44 -20.28 22.30
C GLU A 160 -7.89 -20.60 23.70
N ARG A 161 -7.81 -19.59 24.59
CA ARG A 161 -8.33 -19.67 25.95
C ARG A 161 -9.55 -18.78 26.04
N ARG A 162 -10.72 -19.40 26.24
CA ARG A 162 -11.99 -18.70 26.41
C ARG A 162 -12.25 -18.47 27.89
N TYR A 163 -12.58 -17.23 28.24
CA TYR A 163 -12.92 -16.82 29.59
C TYR A 163 -14.36 -16.32 29.63
N GLU A 164 -15.10 -16.74 30.64
CA GLU A 164 -16.46 -16.29 30.94
C GLU A 164 -16.49 -15.79 32.38
N ASN A 165 -17.00 -14.57 32.61
CA ASN A 165 -17.00 -13.92 33.93
C ASN A 165 -15.62 -13.91 34.63
N GLY A 166 -14.53 -13.82 33.86
CA GLY A 166 -13.16 -13.79 34.37
C GLY A 166 -12.56 -15.16 34.73
N GLN A 167 -13.30 -16.26 34.54
CA GLN A 167 -12.84 -17.63 34.76
C GLN A 167 -12.53 -18.32 33.44
N LEU A 168 -11.51 -19.17 33.42
CA LEU A 168 -11.19 -19.98 32.24
C LEU A 168 -12.30 -21.01 32.01
N ALA A 169 -13.00 -20.89 30.91
CA ALA A 169 -14.10 -21.79 30.52
C ALA A 169 -13.62 -22.93 29.62
N GLU A 170 -12.74 -22.63 28.65
CA GLU A 170 -12.28 -23.63 27.68
C GLU A 170 -10.88 -23.32 27.16
N THR A 171 -10.13 -24.35 26.80
CA THR A 171 -8.88 -24.25 26.04
C THR A 171 -8.94 -25.15 24.81
N THR A 172 -8.81 -24.57 23.62
CA THR A 172 -8.82 -25.31 22.35
C THR A 172 -7.54 -25.07 21.56
N ARG A 173 -7.17 -26.03 20.71
CA ARG A 173 -5.99 -25.92 19.83
C ARG A 173 -6.44 -25.82 18.39
N TRP A 174 -5.84 -24.90 17.66
CA TRP A 174 -6.19 -24.59 16.29
C TRP A 174 -4.96 -24.59 15.41
N THR A 175 -5.21 -24.86 14.13
CA THR A 175 -4.21 -24.71 13.07
C THR A 175 -4.87 -24.07 11.85
N ALA A 176 -4.11 -23.25 11.14
CA ALA A 176 -4.50 -22.67 9.87
C ALA A 176 -3.35 -22.71 8.89
N ILE A 177 -3.67 -22.66 7.60
CA ILE A 177 -2.72 -22.42 6.52
C ILE A 177 -3.08 -21.06 5.93
N LEU A 178 -2.14 -20.14 5.96
CA LEU A 178 -2.25 -18.80 5.40
C LEU A 178 -1.40 -18.71 4.15
N THR A 179 -2.01 -18.30 3.04
CA THR A 179 -1.29 -17.96 1.81
C THR A 179 -1.01 -16.46 1.81
N ILE A 180 0.20 -16.07 1.46
CA ILE A 180 0.66 -14.69 1.46
C ILE A 180 0.96 -14.20 0.05
N VAL A 181 0.81 -12.90 -0.16
CA VAL A 181 1.31 -12.19 -1.34
C VAL A 181 2.14 -11.00 -0.88
N LEU A 182 3.33 -10.83 -1.45
CA LEU A 182 4.18 -9.68 -1.19
C LEU A 182 3.92 -8.60 -2.25
N GLN A 183 3.50 -7.42 -1.81
CA GLN A 183 3.28 -6.25 -2.66
C GLN A 183 3.90 -5.00 -2.04
N THR A 184 4.90 -4.43 -2.71
CA THR A 184 5.59 -3.22 -2.24
C THR A 184 4.58 -2.06 -2.05
N PRO A 185 4.50 -1.46 -0.85
CA PRO A 185 3.62 -0.32 -0.59
C PRO A 185 3.97 0.86 -1.51
N ARG A 186 2.94 1.50 -2.08
CA ARG A 186 3.11 2.62 -3.04
C ARG A 186 2.77 4.00 -2.47
N ASN A 187 2.25 4.05 -1.24
CA ASN A 187 1.76 5.23 -0.56
C ASN A 187 2.13 5.22 0.93
N ALA A 188 2.25 6.40 1.53
CA ALA A 188 2.84 6.57 2.86
C ALA A 188 2.01 5.89 3.95
N ASP A 189 0.69 5.91 3.80
CA ASP A 189 -0.22 5.29 4.76
C ASP A 189 -0.10 3.75 4.74
N ARG A 190 -0.02 3.13 3.56
CA ARG A 190 0.24 1.68 3.48
C ARG A 190 1.63 1.32 3.96
N LEU A 191 2.64 2.17 3.70
CA LEU A 191 3.98 1.93 4.22
C LEU A 191 4.01 1.97 5.76
N ARG A 192 3.24 2.87 6.38
CA ARG A 192 3.13 2.97 7.84
C ARG A 192 2.39 1.78 8.45
N ALA A 193 1.32 1.32 7.80
CA ALA A 193 0.50 0.21 8.29
C ALA A 193 1.14 -1.17 8.04
N ASN A 194 1.71 -1.36 6.85
CA ASN A 194 2.27 -2.62 6.38
C ASN A 194 3.59 -2.37 5.62
N PRO A 195 4.69 -2.10 6.35
CA PRO A 195 5.96 -1.70 5.74
C PRO A 195 6.59 -2.78 4.87
N LEU A 196 6.29 -4.04 5.17
CA LEU A 196 6.81 -5.21 4.45
C LEU A 196 5.92 -5.63 3.27
N GLY A 197 4.74 -5.03 3.13
CA GLY A 197 3.81 -5.34 2.04
C GLY A 197 3.29 -6.77 2.07
N ILE A 198 3.01 -7.33 3.24
CA ILE A 198 2.52 -8.71 3.42
C ILE A 198 0.98 -8.70 3.40
N TYR A 199 0.36 -9.41 2.46
CA TYR A 199 -1.11 -9.50 2.32
C TYR A 199 -1.62 -10.93 2.18
#